data_AF-A0A1H3K816-F1
#
_entry.id   AF-A0A1H3K816-F1
#
_cell.length_a   1.000
_cell.length_b   1.000
_cell.length_c   1.000
_cell.angle_alpha   90.00
_cell.angle_beta   90.00
_cell.angle_gamma   90.00
#
_symmetry.space_group_name_H-M   'P 1'
#
loop_
_entity.id
_entity.type
_entity.pdbx_description
1 polymer ?
#
loop_
_entity_poly.entity_id
_entity_poly.type
_entity_poly.pdbx_seq_one_letter_code
_entity_poly.pdbx_strand_id
1 'polypeptide(L)'
;MEQINLQQMEKNLIVRNVRQEDILAVVELSQICFPKMDPWEKDHLESQIAVFQEGQHCVEYDGKIIGASSSLIIDFEQYEDTHNFDEICDFGYITNHDPDGLHLYGIAMMVHPEYRRLKIGTRLYEARKELVEELNLKGMIIGGRIPYYHKYAKTMKPREYVQQVVKREIYDPVLTFHIMNEFVVKRIISEYLEDDQASLHHAVLLEWSNVDYLPKSKRHFIRAFPVRICAVQYSLKRVDSFEEFARQCEYYVETSAIYESDFVVFPESFTVQLLSFLNERIPSKQVRRLTEYTERYILLFSELAVKNNVNIVGGSHFVEEEGSIYNVSYLFHRNGKIDKQYKIHITPEEKKWWGLQPGNEVNVFDTDRGKIAILICYDIQFPELSRMVMEKGANIVFVPFCTDDRQGYLRVRYCSQARAVENQVYTVIAGTVGNLTHVEKADMQYAQSGIFAPSDFSFARDGIVGECTPNIETIVVGDVDLEILRRNRKTGTVTQLKDRRNDLYETYPVK
;
A
#
# COMPACT_ATOMS: atom_id res chain seq x y z
N MET A 1 43.27 29.89 45.29
CA MET A 1 42.00 29.67 44.55
C MET A 1 42.15 28.34 43.86
N GLU A 2 41.45 27.31 44.33
CA GLU A 2 41.35 26.05 43.58
C GLU A 2 40.70 26.36 42.23
N GLN A 3 41.33 25.91 41.15
CA GLN A 3 40.80 26.04 39.80
C GLN A 3 39.49 25.26 39.73
N ILE A 4 38.38 25.97 39.53
CA ILE A 4 37.06 25.37 39.29
C ILE A 4 37.17 24.57 37.97
N ASN A 5 37.07 23.25 38.05
CA ASN A 5 37.08 22.38 36.89
C ASN A 5 35.72 22.43 36.19
N LEU A 6 35.60 23.29 35.17
CA LEU A 6 34.37 23.52 34.43
C LEU A 6 33.82 22.25 33.75
N GLN A 7 34.67 21.30 33.36
CA GLN A 7 34.24 20.03 32.74
C GLN A 7 33.49 19.11 33.72
N GLN A 8 33.77 19.18 35.02
CA GLN A 8 32.99 18.44 36.04
C GLN A 8 31.65 19.09 36.36
N MET A 9 31.42 20.33 35.89
CA MET A 9 30.18 21.07 36.09
C MET A 9 29.30 21.10 34.83
N GLU A 10 29.77 20.57 33.70
CA GLU A 10 28.99 20.38 32.49
C GLU A 10 27.93 19.30 32.72
N LYS A 11 26.68 19.66 32.41
CA LYS A 11 25.53 18.76 32.47
C LYS A 11 25.17 18.40 31.04
N ASN A 12 25.21 17.12 30.70
CA ASN A 12 24.95 16.67 29.33
C ASN A 12 23.47 16.33 29.19
N LEU A 13 22.75 17.19 28.48
CA LEU A 13 21.34 16.97 28.11
C LEU A 13 21.25 16.76 26.61
N ILE A 14 20.78 15.59 26.18
CA ILE A 14 20.75 15.17 24.78
C ILE A 14 19.32 14.73 24.44
N VAL A 15 18.80 15.24 23.33
CA VAL A 15 17.58 14.71 22.69
C VAL A 15 18.02 13.81 21.55
N ARG A 16 17.53 12.58 21.49
CA ARG A 16 17.90 11.59 20.47
C ARG A 16 16.79 10.56 20.30
N ASN A 17 16.91 9.72 19.28
CA ASN A 17 16.01 8.57 19.15
C ASN A 17 16.30 7.49 20.20
N VAL A 18 15.25 6.74 20.54
CA VAL A 18 15.32 5.57 21.41
C VAL A 18 16.08 4.44 20.70
N ARG A 19 16.94 3.75 21.45
CA ARG A 19 17.70 2.57 20.99
C ARG A 19 17.25 1.34 21.77
N GLN A 20 17.61 0.16 21.28
CA GLN A 20 17.28 -1.10 21.98
C GLN A 20 17.81 -1.14 23.42
N GLU A 21 18.98 -0.56 23.67
CA GLU A 21 19.58 -0.48 25.01
C GLU A 21 18.79 0.40 25.99
N ASP A 22 17.96 1.32 25.49
CA ASP A 22 17.18 2.24 26.33
C ASP A 22 15.83 1.65 26.78
N ILE A 23 15.37 0.54 26.18
CA ILE A 23 14.01 0.02 26.33
C ILE A 23 13.63 -0.14 27.80
N LEU A 24 14.51 -0.78 28.60
CA LEU A 24 14.25 -0.99 30.03
C LEU A 24 14.11 0.33 30.80
N ALA A 25 14.92 1.34 30.45
CA ALA A 25 14.86 2.66 31.08
C ALA A 25 13.57 3.40 30.70
N VAL A 26 13.08 3.23 29.46
CA VAL A 26 11.81 3.82 29.01
C VAL A 26 10.62 3.12 29.68
N VAL A 27 10.66 1.79 29.85
CA VAL A 27 9.64 1.04 30.62
C VAL A 27 9.59 1.55 32.07
N GLU A 28 10.73 1.67 32.74
CA GLU A 28 10.80 2.22 34.11
C GLU A 28 10.24 3.64 34.18
N LEU A 29 10.63 4.50 33.23
CA LEU A 29 10.12 5.86 33.13
C LEU A 29 8.59 5.91 32.98
N SER A 30 8.01 4.97 32.22
CA SER A 30 6.55 4.88 32.04
C SER A 30 5.82 4.61 33.35
N GLN A 31 6.32 3.69 34.16
CA GLN A 31 5.77 3.34 35.47
C GLN A 31 5.84 4.53 36.45
N ILE A 32 6.94 5.28 36.40
CA ILE A 32 7.12 6.49 37.22
C ILE A 32 6.13 7.60 36.79
N CYS A 33 5.92 7.77 35.48
CA CYS A 33 5.04 8.80 34.94
C CYS A 33 3.56 8.48 35.16
N PHE A 34 3.18 7.20 35.06
CA PHE A 34 1.80 6.74 35.07
C PHE A 34 1.60 5.53 36.00
N PRO A 35 1.74 5.68 37.33
CA PRO A 35 1.75 4.56 38.28
C PRO A 35 0.40 3.85 38.47
N LYS A 36 -0.66 4.28 37.79
CA LYS A 36 -2.03 3.74 37.88
C LYS A 36 -2.58 3.32 36.52
N MET A 37 -1.71 3.22 35.52
CA MET A 37 -2.03 2.82 34.16
C MET A 37 -1.18 1.62 33.81
N ASP A 38 -1.58 0.93 32.76
CA ASP A 38 -0.79 -0.18 32.25
C ASP A 38 0.54 0.36 31.69
N PRO A 39 1.68 -0.13 32.19
CA PRO A 39 2.98 0.37 31.75
C PRO A 39 3.30 -0.10 30.33
N TRP A 40 4.25 0.57 29.69
CA TRP A 40 4.81 0.06 28.45
C TRP A 40 5.49 -1.28 28.70
N GLU A 41 5.16 -2.28 27.88
CA GLU A 41 5.87 -3.55 27.85
C GLU A 41 7.10 -3.47 26.95
N LYS A 42 8.05 -4.37 27.18
CA LYS A 42 9.27 -4.46 26.38
C LYS A 42 8.95 -4.64 24.90
N ASP A 43 8.01 -5.54 24.61
CA ASP A 43 7.65 -5.94 23.25
C ASP A 43 7.01 -4.78 22.46
N HIS A 44 6.23 -3.92 23.13
CA HIS A 44 5.70 -2.69 22.51
C HIS A 44 6.82 -1.77 22.02
N LEU A 45 7.83 -1.54 22.86
CA LEU A 45 8.94 -0.64 22.51
C LEU A 45 9.88 -1.27 21.48
N GLU A 46 10.10 -2.58 21.52
CA GLU A 46 10.83 -3.30 20.47
C GLU A 46 10.13 -3.14 19.11
N SER A 47 8.80 -3.30 19.06
CA SER A 47 7.99 -3.07 17.86
C SER A 47 8.07 -1.62 17.39
N GLN A 48 7.91 -0.65 18.28
CA GLN A 48 7.95 0.78 17.92
C GLN A 48 9.28 1.18 17.30
N ILE A 49 10.41 0.69 17.82
CA ILE A 49 11.74 0.94 17.28
C ILE A 49 11.91 0.24 15.92
N ALA A 50 11.43 -1.00 15.79
CA ALA A 50 11.56 -1.74 14.53
C ALA A 50 10.72 -1.14 13.39
N VAL A 51 9.55 -0.59 13.71
CA VAL A 51 8.60 -0.04 12.74
C VAL A 51 8.93 1.40 12.37
N PHE A 52 9.22 2.26 13.35
CA PHE A 52 9.44 3.69 13.11
C PHE A 52 10.35 4.32 14.17
N GLN A 53 11.64 4.02 14.10
CA GLN A 53 12.65 4.50 15.05
C GLN A 53 12.73 6.03 15.10
N GLU A 54 12.59 6.70 13.95
CA GLU A 54 12.64 8.15 13.80
C GLU A 54 11.54 8.84 14.63
N GLY A 55 10.39 8.19 14.80
CA GLY A 55 9.29 8.68 15.65
C GLY A 55 9.49 8.51 17.15
N GLN A 56 10.44 7.66 17.58
CA GLN A 56 10.66 7.34 18.98
C GLN A 56 11.79 8.21 19.55
N HIS A 57 11.46 9.16 20.41
CA HIS A 57 12.42 10.11 20.97
C HIS A 57 12.62 9.91 22.48
N CYS A 58 13.82 10.16 22.98
CA CYS A 58 14.14 10.26 24.40
C CYS A 58 15.01 11.47 24.71
N VAL A 59 14.99 11.88 25.98
CA VAL A 59 15.88 12.88 26.55
C VAL A 59 16.75 12.21 27.58
N GLU A 60 18.05 12.23 27.33
CA GLU A 60 19.10 11.74 28.22
C GLU A 60 19.69 12.92 28.99
N TYR A 61 19.86 12.75 30.30
CA TYR A 61 20.48 13.72 31.18
C TYR A 61 21.49 13.01 32.08
N ASP A 62 22.78 13.34 31.91
CA ASP A 62 23.91 12.70 32.60
C ASP A 62 23.86 11.16 32.56
N GLY A 63 23.57 10.59 31.38
CA GLY A 63 23.49 9.14 31.15
C GLY A 63 22.17 8.47 31.53
N LYS A 64 21.16 9.24 32.01
CA LYS A 64 19.86 8.71 32.41
C LYS A 64 18.74 9.20 31.50
N ILE A 65 17.84 8.31 31.11
CA ILE A 65 16.63 8.68 30.37
C ILE A 65 15.63 9.35 31.32
N ILE A 66 15.38 10.65 31.11
CA ILE A 66 14.49 11.46 31.96
C ILE A 66 13.21 11.91 31.23
N GLY A 67 13.13 11.64 29.94
CA GLY A 67 11.95 11.88 29.12
C GLY A 67 11.91 10.96 27.91
N ALA A 68 10.72 10.61 27.45
CA ALA A 68 10.52 9.82 26.24
C ALA A 68 9.17 10.11 25.59
N SER A 69 9.09 9.90 24.27
CA SER A 69 7.88 10.13 23.51
C SER A 69 7.80 9.18 22.32
N SER A 70 6.62 8.61 22.08
CA SER A 70 6.37 7.65 20.99
C SER A 70 5.39 8.17 19.96
N SER A 71 5.66 7.91 18.68
CA SER A 71 4.85 8.40 17.57
C SER A 71 4.74 7.37 16.43
N LEU A 72 3.75 7.55 15.58
CA LEU A 72 3.62 6.87 14.29
C LEU A 72 3.09 7.85 13.23
N ILE A 73 3.26 7.53 11.95
CA ILE A 73 2.64 8.28 10.87
C ILE A 73 1.35 7.57 10.50
N ILE A 74 0.29 8.35 10.31
CA ILE A 74 -1.02 7.87 9.88
C ILE A 74 -1.66 8.84 8.90
N ASP A 75 -2.54 8.30 8.06
CA ASP A 75 -3.59 9.09 7.44
C ASP A 75 -4.81 9.17 8.37
N PHE A 76 -4.85 10.22 9.20
CA PHE A 76 -5.90 10.40 10.19
C PHE A 76 -7.31 10.50 9.60
N GLU A 77 -7.45 10.84 8.32
CA GLU A 77 -8.76 10.86 7.63
C GLU A 77 -9.36 9.45 7.48
N GLN A 78 -8.57 8.40 7.72
CA GLN A 78 -9.00 7.01 7.67
C GLN A 78 -9.57 6.45 8.97
N TYR A 79 -9.57 7.23 10.05
CA TYR A 79 -10.04 6.83 11.37
C TYR A 79 -11.39 7.47 11.69
N GLU A 80 -12.20 6.76 12.47
CA GLU A 80 -13.47 7.30 12.94
C GLU A 80 -13.24 8.43 13.96
N ASP A 81 -14.25 9.30 14.05
CA ASP A 81 -14.27 10.43 14.97
C ASP A 81 -14.17 10.01 16.45
N THR A 82 -14.44 8.74 16.75
CA THR A 82 -14.50 8.11 18.08
C THR A 82 -13.41 7.07 18.32
N HIS A 83 -12.33 7.06 17.53
CA HIS A 83 -11.23 6.11 17.74
C HIS A 83 -10.72 6.11 19.19
N ASN A 84 -10.30 4.93 19.66
CA ASN A 84 -9.63 4.77 20.96
C ASN A 84 -8.12 4.57 20.79
N PHE A 85 -7.40 4.52 21.90
CA PHE A 85 -5.96 4.35 21.93
C PHE A 85 -5.49 3.07 21.24
N ASP A 86 -6.16 1.94 21.51
CA ASP A 86 -5.77 0.64 20.97
C ASP A 86 -5.95 0.55 19.46
N GLU A 87 -7.01 1.14 18.91
CA GLU A 87 -7.27 1.18 17.47
C GLU A 87 -6.21 2.00 16.73
N ILE A 88 -5.87 3.18 17.26
CA ILE A 88 -4.96 4.11 16.56
C ILE A 88 -3.50 3.74 16.75
N CYS A 89 -3.14 3.07 17.85
CA CYS A 89 -1.77 2.67 18.16
C CYS A 89 -1.51 1.17 17.97
N ASP A 90 -2.49 0.41 17.47
CA ASP A 90 -2.44 -1.06 17.37
C ASP A 90 -2.02 -1.71 18.69
N PHE A 91 -2.80 -1.48 19.74
CA PHE A 91 -2.53 -1.92 21.12
C PHE A 91 -1.13 -1.52 21.64
N GLY A 92 -0.57 -0.43 21.09
CA GLY A 92 0.75 0.07 21.46
C GLY A 92 1.93 -0.47 20.63
N TYR A 93 1.71 -1.43 19.72
CA TYR A 93 2.74 -1.99 18.84
C TYR A 93 3.05 -1.12 17.62
N ILE A 94 2.13 -0.23 17.24
CA ILE A 94 2.19 0.66 16.07
C ILE A 94 2.39 -0.05 14.72
N THR A 95 2.01 -1.33 14.56
CA THR A 95 2.20 -2.04 13.28
C THR A 95 1.34 -1.48 12.13
N ASN A 96 0.39 -0.61 12.47
CA ASN A 96 -0.44 0.16 11.55
C ASN A 96 0.23 1.47 11.06
N HIS A 97 1.52 1.68 11.33
CA HIS A 97 2.29 2.81 10.82
C HIS A 97 2.19 2.91 9.30
N ASP A 98 1.83 4.08 8.80
CA ASP A 98 1.67 4.37 7.37
C ASP A 98 2.69 5.45 6.94
N PRO A 99 3.82 5.06 6.30
CA PRO A 99 4.82 6.02 5.82
C PRO A 99 4.28 7.03 4.79
N ASP A 100 3.17 6.69 4.12
CA ASP A 100 2.48 7.56 3.15
C ASP A 100 1.42 8.46 3.82
N GLY A 101 1.26 8.36 5.14
CA GLY A 101 0.29 9.13 5.91
C GLY A 101 0.60 10.63 5.94
N LEU A 102 -0.40 11.41 6.37
CA LEU A 102 -0.34 12.87 6.32
C LEU A 102 -0.06 13.51 7.67
N HIS A 103 -0.19 12.77 8.77
CA HIS A 103 -0.06 13.31 10.11
C HIS A 103 0.84 12.41 10.96
N LEU A 104 1.65 13.05 11.80
CA LEU A 104 2.31 12.35 12.90
C LEU A 104 1.31 12.23 14.06
N TYR A 105 0.99 11.02 14.48
CA TYR A 105 0.21 10.80 15.70
C TYR A 105 1.13 10.65 16.91
N GLY A 106 0.90 11.45 17.96
CA GLY A 106 1.63 11.36 19.22
C GLY A 106 0.91 10.48 20.23
N ILE A 107 1.58 9.42 20.68
CA ILE A 107 1.01 8.38 21.54
C ILE A 107 1.33 8.71 23.01
N ALA A 108 2.61 8.64 23.37
CA ALA A 108 3.08 8.84 24.73
C ALA A 108 3.92 10.11 24.85
N MET A 109 3.81 10.81 25.98
CA MET A 109 4.67 11.90 26.38
C MET A 109 5.02 11.73 27.85
N MET A 110 6.25 11.27 28.12
CA MET A 110 6.73 10.89 29.45
C MET A 110 7.83 11.84 29.88
N VAL A 111 7.68 12.43 31.07
CA VAL A 111 8.68 13.30 31.68
C VAL A 111 8.76 12.98 33.16
N HIS A 112 9.96 12.56 33.59
CA HIS A 112 10.22 12.19 34.97
C HIS A 112 9.84 13.34 35.93
N PRO A 113 9.03 13.11 36.98
CA PRO A 113 8.47 14.15 37.84
C PRO A 113 9.50 15.14 38.41
N GLU A 114 10.67 14.65 38.81
CA GLU A 114 11.76 15.46 39.38
C GLU A 114 12.42 16.42 38.36
N TYR A 115 12.30 16.15 37.06
CA TYR A 115 12.96 16.89 35.99
C TYR A 115 12.02 17.80 35.20
N ARG A 116 10.74 17.91 35.61
CA ARG A 116 9.71 18.70 34.91
C ARG A 116 10.05 20.19 34.74
N ARG A 117 10.96 20.73 35.56
CA ARG A 117 11.43 22.14 35.47
C ARG A 117 12.51 22.38 34.40
N LEU A 118 12.97 21.34 33.71
CA LEU A 118 14.02 21.41 32.69
C LEU A 118 13.48 21.53 31.25
N LYS A 119 12.18 21.84 31.09
CA LYS A 119 11.49 21.96 29.77
C LYS A 119 11.60 20.70 28.89
N ILE A 120 11.77 19.52 29.48
CA ILE A 120 11.93 18.24 28.76
C ILE A 120 10.79 17.97 27.78
N GLY A 121 9.54 18.16 28.20
CA GLY A 121 8.40 17.94 27.33
C GLY A 121 8.38 18.90 26.13
N THR A 122 8.82 20.15 26.29
CA THR A 122 8.94 21.11 25.18
C THR A 122 9.97 20.63 24.17
N ARG A 123 11.12 20.12 24.63
CA ARG A 123 12.16 19.56 23.76
C ARG A 123 11.70 18.35 22.96
N LEU A 124 10.91 17.47 23.58
CA LEU A 124 10.30 16.33 22.89
C LEU A 124 9.28 16.78 21.84
N TYR A 125 8.53 17.85 22.11
CA TYR A 125 7.62 18.43 21.11
C TYR A 125 8.36 19.11 19.97
N GLU A 126 9.44 19.85 20.25
CA GLU A 126 10.32 20.43 19.24
C GLU A 126 10.86 19.32 18.31
N ALA A 127 11.41 18.24 18.85
CA ALA A 127 11.89 17.11 18.06
C ALA A 127 10.80 16.47 17.18
N ARG A 128 9.56 16.34 17.68
CA ARG A 128 8.44 15.86 16.87
C ARG A 128 8.01 16.83 15.77
N LYS A 129 8.03 18.14 16.04
CA LYS A 129 7.70 19.18 15.05
C LYS A 129 8.76 19.22 13.95
N GLU A 130 10.04 19.15 14.33
CA GLU A 130 11.16 19.00 13.39
C GLU A 130 10.97 17.77 12.50
N LEU A 131 10.64 16.60 13.07
CA LEU A 131 10.35 15.39 12.29
C LEU A 131 9.17 15.57 11.32
N VAL A 132 8.09 16.24 11.76
CA VAL A 132 6.92 16.56 10.92
C VAL A 132 7.32 17.45 9.73
N GLU A 133 8.19 18.42 9.97
CA GLU A 133 8.71 19.33 8.95
C GLU A 133 9.64 18.59 7.98
N GLU A 134 10.59 17.79 8.48
CA GLU A 134 11.53 16.98 7.69
C GLU A 134 10.82 16.00 6.76
N LEU A 135 9.79 15.32 7.28
CA LEU A 135 8.98 14.39 6.51
C LEU A 135 7.90 15.07 5.65
N ASN A 136 7.77 16.41 5.75
CA ASN A 136 6.77 17.20 5.05
C ASN A 136 5.33 16.66 5.26
N LEU A 137 4.97 16.43 6.53
CA LEU A 137 3.63 16.04 6.97
C LEU A 137 2.75 17.30 7.17
N LYS A 138 1.42 17.16 7.07
CA LYS A 138 0.45 18.26 7.27
C LYS A 138 0.45 18.82 8.69
N GLY A 139 0.83 17.99 9.66
CA GLY A 139 0.81 18.37 11.06
C GLY A 139 0.91 17.17 12.00
N MET A 140 0.65 17.42 13.27
CA MET A 140 0.67 16.45 14.34
C MET A 140 -0.68 16.38 15.03
N ILE A 141 -1.15 15.17 15.34
CA ILE A 141 -2.41 14.90 16.04
C ILE A 141 -2.12 14.12 17.32
N ILE A 142 -2.82 14.44 18.40
CA ILE A 142 -2.69 13.73 19.68
C ILE A 142 -4.05 13.60 20.38
N GLY A 143 -4.24 12.49 21.11
CA GLY A 143 -5.30 12.34 22.10
C GLY A 143 -4.82 12.75 23.49
N GLY A 144 -5.08 13.98 23.90
CA GLY A 144 -4.64 14.51 25.19
C GLY A 144 -5.61 14.18 26.33
N ARG A 145 -5.10 13.53 27.39
CA ARG A 145 -5.86 13.29 28.63
C ARG A 145 -6.27 14.58 29.33
N ILE A 146 -7.31 14.54 30.15
CA ILE A 146 -7.76 15.66 31.00
C ILE A 146 -7.84 15.22 32.48
N PRO A 147 -6.69 14.92 33.11
CA PRO A 147 -6.63 14.18 34.37
C PRO A 147 -7.25 14.90 35.57
N TYR A 148 -7.56 16.20 35.48
CA TYR A 148 -8.24 16.93 36.55
C TYR A 148 -9.76 16.97 36.39
N TYR A 149 -10.31 16.41 35.30
CA TYR A 149 -11.74 16.43 35.04
C TYR A 149 -12.59 15.74 36.13
N HIS A 150 -12.11 14.66 36.74
CA HIS A 150 -12.81 13.99 37.85
C HIS A 150 -13.17 14.93 39.02
N LYS A 151 -12.43 16.04 39.21
CA LYS A 151 -12.70 17.05 40.25
C LYS A 151 -13.92 17.91 39.94
N TYR A 152 -14.30 18.02 38.66
CA TYR A 152 -15.36 18.91 38.16
C TYR A 152 -16.53 18.16 37.53
N ALA A 153 -16.41 16.85 37.31
CA ALA A 153 -17.40 16.01 36.62
C ALA A 153 -18.80 16.00 37.27
N LYS A 154 -18.92 16.37 38.56
CA LYS A 154 -20.22 16.52 39.24
C LYS A 154 -20.97 17.80 38.86
N THR A 155 -20.25 18.82 38.39
CA THR A 155 -20.78 20.18 38.18
C THR A 155 -20.70 20.66 36.74
N MET A 156 -19.87 20.01 35.90
CA MET A 156 -19.63 20.41 34.51
C MET A 156 -19.54 19.18 33.60
N LYS A 157 -20.06 19.30 32.38
CA LYS A 157 -19.81 18.31 31.32
C LYS A 157 -18.37 18.43 30.79
N PRO A 158 -17.82 17.40 30.12
CA PRO A 158 -16.44 17.46 29.60
C PRO A 158 -16.20 18.66 28.69
N ARG A 159 -17.19 19.00 27.86
CA ARG A 159 -17.14 20.16 26.96
C ARG A 159 -17.00 21.49 27.69
N GLU A 160 -17.75 21.68 28.77
CA GLU A 160 -17.70 22.90 29.58
C GLU A 160 -16.34 22.98 30.29
N TYR A 161 -15.87 21.88 30.86
CA TYR A 161 -14.55 21.80 31.49
C TYR A 161 -13.43 22.19 30.52
N VAL A 162 -13.38 21.59 29.33
CA VAL A 162 -12.36 21.87 28.30
C VAL A 162 -12.42 23.34 27.87
N GLN A 163 -13.61 23.92 27.70
CA GLN A 163 -13.76 25.34 27.37
C GLN A 163 -13.19 26.24 28.47
N GLN A 164 -13.41 25.91 29.74
CA GLN A 164 -12.86 26.69 30.86
C GLN A 164 -11.34 26.56 30.96
N VAL A 165 -10.77 25.41 30.61
CA VAL A 165 -9.31 25.25 30.52
C VAL A 165 -8.74 26.09 29.38
N VAL A 166 -9.37 26.07 28.20
CA VAL A 166 -8.95 26.90 27.05
C VAL A 166 -9.01 28.40 27.38
N LYS A 167 -10.03 28.83 28.13
CA LYS A 167 -10.15 30.21 28.65
C LYS A 167 -9.19 30.55 29.80
N ARG A 168 -8.42 29.57 30.28
CA ARG A 168 -7.51 29.68 31.43
C ARG A 168 -8.21 29.99 32.76
N GLU A 169 -9.51 29.69 32.87
CA GLU A 169 -10.28 29.79 34.12
C GLU A 169 -10.06 28.55 35.01
N ILE A 170 -9.79 27.40 34.39
CA ILE A 170 -9.43 26.15 35.07
C ILE A 170 -8.04 25.72 34.61
N TYR A 171 -7.23 25.23 35.54
CA TYR A 171 -5.94 24.63 35.22
C TYR A 171 -6.07 23.11 35.11
N ASP A 172 -5.75 22.57 33.94
CA ASP A 172 -5.50 21.15 33.71
C ASP A 172 -4.04 20.96 33.26
N PRO A 173 -3.24 20.12 33.93
CA PRO A 173 -1.80 20.04 33.68
C PRO A 173 -1.45 19.50 32.29
N VAL A 174 -2.30 18.67 31.68
CA VAL A 174 -2.04 18.05 30.38
C VAL A 174 -2.56 18.94 29.27
N LEU A 175 -3.85 19.32 29.33
CA LEU A 175 -4.45 20.14 28.29
C LEU A 175 -3.82 21.54 28.21
N THR A 176 -3.49 22.16 29.34
CA THR A 176 -2.80 23.46 29.34
C THR A 176 -1.43 23.35 28.69
N PHE A 177 -0.70 22.26 28.93
CA PHE A 177 0.62 22.03 28.34
C PHE A 177 0.55 21.89 26.82
N HIS A 178 -0.43 21.15 26.28
CA HIS A 178 -0.60 21.04 24.83
C HIS A 178 -0.94 22.38 24.18
N ILE A 179 -1.85 23.15 24.77
CA ILE A 179 -2.21 24.49 24.28
C ILE A 179 -1.00 25.43 24.28
N MET A 180 -0.15 25.36 25.30
CA MET A 180 1.11 26.11 25.36
C MET A 180 2.13 25.71 24.28
N ASN A 181 2.02 24.50 23.72
CA ASN A 181 2.80 24.04 22.58
C ASN A 181 2.07 24.24 21.24
N GLU A 182 1.10 25.16 21.20
CA GLU A 182 0.36 25.62 20.01
C GLU A 182 -0.62 24.58 19.43
N PHE A 183 -0.99 23.56 20.21
CA PHE A 183 -2.06 22.67 19.79
C PHE A 183 -3.43 23.32 19.94
N VAL A 184 -4.28 23.09 18.95
CA VAL A 184 -5.67 23.55 18.93
C VAL A 184 -6.59 22.37 19.25
N VAL A 185 -7.56 22.60 20.12
CA VAL A 185 -8.62 21.62 20.44
C VAL A 185 -9.54 21.45 19.23
N LYS A 186 -9.66 20.22 18.74
CA LYS A 186 -10.58 19.88 17.63
C LYS A 186 -11.88 19.29 18.14
N ARG A 187 -11.82 18.33 19.06
CA ARG A 187 -13.00 17.66 19.64
C ARG A 187 -12.69 16.97 20.97
N ILE A 188 -13.73 16.46 21.60
CA ILE A 188 -13.64 15.58 22.77
C ILE A 188 -13.88 14.15 22.30
N ILE A 189 -13.07 13.24 22.80
CA ILE A 189 -13.19 11.80 22.58
C ILE A 189 -13.67 11.18 23.88
N SER A 190 -14.66 10.30 23.81
CA SER A 190 -15.12 9.48 24.94
C SER A 190 -14.54 8.08 24.79
N GLU A 191 -14.29 7.39 25.89
CA GLU A 191 -13.78 6.01 25.89
C GLU A 191 -12.43 5.86 25.16
N TYR A 192 -11.58 6.89 25.24
CA TYR A 192 -10.31 6.93 24.52
C TYR A 192 -9.24 6.01 25.13
N LEU A 193 -9.13 6.00 26.47
CA LEU A 193 -8.22 5.17 27.25
C LEU A 193 -9.01 4.51 28.38
N GLU A 194 -9.12 3.18 28.36
CA GLU A 194 -9.95 2.42 29.31
C GLU A 194 -9.39 2.45 30.73
N ASP A 195 -8.08 2.53 30.90
CA ASP A 195 -7.42 2.60 32.20
C ASP A 195 -7.33 4.03 32.79
N ASP A 196 -7.72 5.07 32.03
CA ASP A 196 -7.66 6.47 32.49
C ASP A 196 -8.85 6.89 33.36
N GLN A 197 -8.84 6.41 34.60
CA GLN A 197 -9.83 6.76 35.63
C GLN A 197 -9.81 8.25 36.00
N ALA A 198 -8.68 8.94 35.87
CA ALA A 198 -8.54 10.34 36.28
C ALA A 198 -9.27 11.31 35.35
N SER A 199 -9.35 10.96 34.06
CA SER A 199 -10.09 11.70 33.06
C SER A 199 -11.51 11.16 32.84
N LEU A 200 -11.93 10.12 33.57
CA LEU A 200 -13.18 9.38 33.34
C LEU A 200 -13.28 8.89 31.88
N HIS A 201 -12.17 8.35 31.35
CA HIS A 201 -12.03 7.86 29.96
C HIS A 201 -12.19 8.92 28.86
N HIS A 202 -12.32 10.20 29.21
CA HIS A 202 -12.38 11.29 28.24
C HIS A 202 -10.99 11.79 27.85
N ALA A 203 -10.83 12.12 26.57
CA ALA A 203 -9.67 12.80 26.05
C ALA A 203 -10.08 13.96 25.13
N VAL A 204 -9.09 14.75 24.73
CA VAL A 204 -9.25 15.88 23.81
C VAL A 204 -8.38 15.65 22.60
N LEU A 205 -9.00 15.58 21.43
CA LEU A 205 -8.26 15.54 20.18
C LEU A 205 -7.67 16.92 19.93
N LEU A 206 -6.36 16.96 19.77
CA LEU A 206 -5.56 18.16 19.63
C LEU A 206 -4.75 18.05 18.34
N GLU A 207 -4.61 19.16 17.63
CA GLU A 207 -3.86 19.23 16.37
C GLU A 207 -2.89 20.41 16.41
N TRP A 208 -1.67 20.17 15.94
CA TRP A 208 -0.71 21.20 15.58
C TRP A 208 -0.52 21.18 14.06
N SER A 209 -0.65 22.32 13.40
CA SER A 209 -0.58 22.41 11.93
C SER A 209 0.83 22.81 11.49
N ASN A 210 1.41 22.07 10.55
CA ASN A 210 2.67 22.42 9.92
C ASN A 210 2.41 23.50 8.85
N VAL A 211 2.88 24.72 9.11
CA VAL A 211 2.71 25.87 8.20
C VAL A 211 3.59 25.78 6.95
N ASP A 212 4.69 25.03 7.03
CA ASP A 212 5.66 24.83 5.95
C ASP A 212 5.33 23.61 5.09
N TYR A 213 4.21 22.94 5.35
CA TYR A 213 3.75 21.81 4.55
C TYR A 213 3.59 22.22 3.07
N LEU A 214 4.40 21.63 2.21
CA LEU A 214 4.31 21.77 0.76
C LEU A 214 3.61 20.53 0.19
N PRO A 215 2.42 20.69 -0.42
CA PRO A 215 1.73 19.57 -1.05
C PRO A 215 2.59 18.98 -2.19
N LYS A 216 3.24 17.84 -1.95
CA LYS A 216 3.94 17.07 -2.99
C LYS A 216 2.87 16.46 -3.89
N SER A 217 2.62 17.10 -5.04
CA SER A 217 1.73 16.71 -6.15
C SER A 217 0.44 15.94 -5.80
N LYS A 218 -0.70 16.62 -5.97
CA LYS A 218 -2.07 16.10 -6.22
C LYS A 218 -2.27 14.57 -6.03
N ARG A 219 -2.14 14.04 -4.81
CA ARG A 219 -3.14 13.07 -4.38
C ARG A 219 -4.41 13.90 -4.27
N HIS A 220 -5.15 13.94 -5.39
CA HIS A 220 -6.56 14.21 -5.30
C HIS A 220 -7.03 13.31 -4.14
N PHE A 221 -7.73 13.88 -3.15
CA PHE A 221 -8.72 13.09 -2.45
C PHE A 221 -9.69 12.63 -3.54
N ILE A 222 -9.30 11.60 -4.29
CA ILE A 222 -10.18 10.86 -5.15
C ILE A 222 -11.09 10.25 -4.10
N ARG A 223 -12.27 10.86 -3.87
CA ARG A 223 -13.45 10.07 -3.54
C ARG A 223 -13.36 8.89 -4.50
N ALA A 224 -12.86 7.73 -4.05
CA ALA A 224 -12.28 6.72 -4.93
C ALA A 224 -13.29 6.45 -6.04
N PHE A 225 -13.09 7.07 -7.20
CA PHE A 225 -13.93 6.77 -8.33
C PHE A 225 -13.52 5.36 -8.69
N PRO A 226 -14.48 4.46 -8.90
CA PRO A 226 -14.18 3.11 -9.31
C PRO A 226 -13.16 3.13 -10.45
N VAL A 227 -12.12 2.31 -10.33
CA VAL A 227 -11.12 2.14 -11.39
C VAL A 227 -11.81 1.38 -12.51
N ARG A 228 -11.93 2.00 -13.68
CA ARG A 228 -12.56 1.36 -14.84
C ARG A 228 -11.53 0.54 -15.60
N ILE A 229 -11.80 -0.74 -15.80
CA ILE A 229 -10.87 -1.67 -16.42
C ILE A 229 -11.51 -2.29 -17.65
N CYS A 230 -10.79 -2.28 -18.77
CA CYS A 230 -11.13 -3.00 -19.99
C CYS A 230 -10.20 -4.20 -20.18
N ALA A 231 -10.73 -5.42 -20.14
CA ALA A 231 -10.00 -6.64 -20.46
C ALA A 231 -10.28 -7.06 -21.91
N VAL A 232 -9.21 -7.22 -22.70
CA VAL A 232 -9.31 -7.57 -24.12
C VAL A 232 -9.25 -9.09 -24.29
N GLN A 233 -10.30 -9.67 -24.90
CA GLN A 233 -10.27 -11.04 -25.39
C GLN A 233 -9.88 -11.04 -26.87
N TYR A 234 -8.58 -11.14 -27.12
CA TYR A 234 -7.98 -10.89 -28.42
C TYR A 234 -8.06 -12.13 -29.32
N SER A 235 -8.56 -11.99 -30.55
CA SER A 235 -8.53 -13.11 -31.49
C SER A 235 -7.25 -13.13 -32.31
N LEU A 236 -6.46 -14.19 -32.15
CA LEU A 236 -5.34 -14.46 -33.04
C LEU A 236 -5.88 -14.81 -34.42
N LYS A 237 -5.55 -13.97 -35.39
CA LYS A 237 -5.85 -14.15 -36.82
C LYS A 237 -4.61 -13.81 -37.64
N ARG A 238 -4.52 -14.35 -38.85
CA ARG A 238 -3.42 -14.01 -39.75
C ARG A 238 -3.37 -12.49 -39.99
N VAL A 239 -2.16 -11.93 -39.96
CA VAL A 239 -1.85 -10.55 -40.38
C VAL A 239 -0.72 -10.59 -41.41
N ASP A 240 -0.73 -9.65 -42.35
CA ASP A 240 0.27 -9.61 -43.43
C ASP A 240 1.36 -8.54 -43.20
N SER A 241 1.24 -7.73 -42.15
CA SER A 241 2.21 -6.68 -41.80
C SER A 241 2.13 -6.29 -40.32
N PHE A 242 3.15 -5.55 -39.84
CA PHE A 242 3.12 -4.96 -38.51
C PHE A 242 2.04 -3.87 -38.40
N GLU A 243 1.80 -3.11 -39.47
CA GLU A 243 0.82 -2.04 -39.53
C GLU A 243 -0.61 -2.58 -39.35
N GLU A 244 -0.88 -3.76 -39.90
CA GLU A 244 -2.16 -4.45 -39.68
C GLU A 244 -2.34 -4.89 -38.22
N PHE A 245 -1.29 -5.44 -37.60
CA PHE A 245 -1.28 -5.75 -36.16
C PHE A 245 -1.48 -4.49 -35.32
N ALA A 246 -0.78 -3.40 -35.66
CA ALA A 246 -0.88 -2.13 -34.94
C ALA A 246 -2.30 -1.56 -34.98
N ARG A 247 -2.96 -1.62 -36.14
CA ARG A 247 -4.36 -1.19 -36.31
C ARG A 247 -5.34 -2.02 -35.46
N GLN A 248 -5.09 -3.32 -35.27
CA GLN A 248 -5.90 -4.14 -34.36
C GLN A 248 -5.71 -3.71 -32.91
N CYS A 249 -4.46 -3.44 -32.49
CA CYS A 249 -4.16 -2.93 -31.15
C CYS A 249 -4.79 -1.56 -30.90
N GLU A 250 -4.64 -0.63 -31.86
CA GLU A 250 -5.20 0.72 -31.80
C GLU A 250 -6.72 0.67 -31.62
N TYR A 251 -7.42 -0.19 -32.38
CA TYR A 251 -8.87 -0.36 -32.23
C TYR A 251 -9.29 -0.68 -30.78
N TYR A 252 -8.60 -1.61 -30.11
CA TYR A 252 -8.94 -1.97 -28.73
C TYR A 252 -8.63 -0.86 -27.72
N VAL A 253 -7.53 -0.13 -27.92
CA VAL A 253 -7.15 0.99 -27.04
C VAL A 253 -8.10 2.18 -27.25
N GLU A 254 -8.44 2.52 -28.50
CA GLU A 254 -9.41 3.59 -28.78
C GLU A 254 -10.80 3.21 -28.27
N THR A 255 -11.20 1.94 -28.40
CA THR A 255 -12.47 1.46 -27.84
C THR A 255 -12.47 1.54 -26.31
N SER A 256 -11.39 1.15 -25.62
CA SER A 256 -11.33 1.27 -24.16
C SER A 256 -11.38 2.73 -23.69
N ALA A 257 -10.81 3.65 -24.46
CA ALA A 257 -10.87 5.09 -24.21
C ALA A 257 -12.27 5.67 -24.41
N ILE A 258 -13.05 5.18 -25.38
CA ILE A 258 -14.49 5.56 -25.53
C ILE A 258 -15.28 5.21 -24.27
N TYR A 259 -14.95 4.09 -23.62
CA TYR A 259 -15.55 3.71 -22.34
C TYR A 259 -14.94 4.44 -21.12
N GLU A 260 -14.00 5.37 -21.35
CA GLU A 260 -13.26 6.09 -20.31
C GLU A 260 -12.53 5.14 -19.35
N SER A 261 -11.97 4.05 -19.89
CA SER A 261 -11.23 3.07 -19.09
C SER A 261 -9.94 3.68 -18.55
N ASP A 262 -9.62 3.37 -17.30
CA ASP A 262 -8.35 3.71 -16.68
C ASP A 262 -7.25 2.74 -17.06
N PHE A 263 -7.61 1.47 -17.25
CA PHE A 263 -6.72 0.43 -17.72
C PHE A 263 -7.30 -0.30 -18.91
N VAL A 264 -6.43 -0.68 -19.86
CA VAL A 264 -6.71 -1.71 -20.86
C VAL A 264 -5.66 -2.82 -20.77
N VAL A 265 -6.11 -4.07 -20.82
CA VAL A 265 -5.27 -5.24 -20.56
C VAL A 265 -5.30 -6.15 -21.78
N PHE A 266 -4.14 -6.34 -22.40
CA PHE A 266 -3.95 -7.26 -23.51
C PHE A 266 -3.54 -8.66 -23.01
N PRO A 267 -3.73 -9.72 -23.82
CA PRO A 267 -3.34 -11.08 -23.46
C PRO A 267 -1.84 -11.36 -23.49
N GLU A 268 -1.43 -12.43 -22.83
CA GLU A 268 -0.07 -12.95 -22.92
C GLU A 268 0.24 -13.37 -24.36
N SER A 269 1.48 -13.12 -24.79
CA SER A 269 2.04 -13.62 -26.05
C SER A 269 1.21 -13.30 -27.28
N PHE A 270 0.27 -12.36 -27.25
CA PHE A 270 -0.56 -12.02 -28.41
C PHE A 270 0.29 -11.51 -29.60
N THR A 271 1.50 -11.03 -29.32
CA THR A 271 2.50 -10.65 -30.33
C THR A 271 2.99 -11.82 -31.19
N VAL A 272 2.73 -13.08 -30.82
CA VAL A 272 2.96 -14.25 -31.70
C VAL A 272 2.20 -14.15 -33.02
N GLN A 273 1.15 -13.34 -33.08
CA GLN A 273 0.45 -13.01 -34.32
C GLN A 273 1.38 -12.46 -35.41
N LEU A 274 2.46 -11.75 -35.03
CA LEU A 274 3.46 -11.21 -35.95
C LEU A 274 4.21 -12.32 -36.73
N LEU A 275 4.27 -13.55 -36.21
CA LEU A 275 4.84 -14.70 -36.95
C LEU A 275 4.11 -14.98 -38.27
N SER A 276 2.90 -14.44 -38.46
CA SER A 276 2.09 -14.62 -39.65
C SER A 276 2.77 -14.22 -40.96
N PHE A 277 3.71 -13.27 -40.92
CA PHE A 277 4.43 -12.79 -42.10
C PHE A 277 5.95 -12.97 -42.01
N LEU A 278 6.46 -13.63 -40.96
CA LEU A 278 7.90 -13.82 -40.74
C LEU A 278 8.48 -15.10 -41.37
N ASN A 279 7.63 -15.97 -41.92
CA ASN A 279 7.99 -17.19 -42.67
C ASN A 279 9.05 -18.08 -41.96
N GLU A 280 9.02 -18.16 -40.63
CA GLU A 280 9.89 -19.05 -39.83
C GLU A 280 9.04 -20.16 -39.22
N ARG A 281 9.51 -21.42 -39.33
CA ARG A 281 8.79 -22.60 -38.86
C ARG A 281 9.39 -23.22 -37.61
N ILE A 282 10.68 -22.99 -37.35
CA ILE A 282 11.35 -23.57 -36.20
C ILE A 282 10.98 -22.77 -34.94
N PRO A 283 10.32 -23.35 -33.92
CA PRO A 283 9.80 -22.60 -32.76
C PRO A 283 10.85 -21.76 -32.04
N SER A 284 12.05 -22.28 -31.82
CA SER A 284 13.14 -21.54 -31.17
C SER A 284 13.65 -20.34 -31.98
N LYS A 285 13.54 -20.40 -33.32
CA LYS A 285 13.88 -19.27 -34.20
C LYS A 285 12.72 -18.29 -34.33
N GLN A 286 11.48 -18.75 -34.31
CA GLN A 286 10.29 -17.89 -34.31
C GLN A 286 10.35 -16.88 -33.19
N VAL A 287 10.68 -17.32 -31.97
CA VAL A 287 10.81 -16.45 -30.81
C VAL A 287 11.91 -15.40 -31.01
N ARG A 288 13.08 -15.79 -31.54
CA ARG A 288 14.15 -14.83 -31.89
C ARG A 288 13.75 -13.86 -33.01
N ARG A 289 12.86 -14.25 -33.92
CA ARG A 289 12.33 -13.33 -34.93
C ARG A 289 11.34 -12.34 -34.34
N LEU A 290 10.61 -12.71 -33.30
CA LEU A 290 9.71 -11.80 -32.59
C LEU A 290 10.46 -10.71 -31.85
N THR A 291 11.64 -11.00 -31.29
CA THR A 291 12.45 -10.00 -30.56
C THR A 291 12.92 -8.85 -31.46
N GLU A 292 13.02 -9.07 -32.78
CA GLU A 292 13.30 -8.00 -33.77
C GLU A 292 12.20 -6.91 -33.80
N TYR A 293 11.01 -7.18 -33.26
CA TYR A 293 9.87 -6.25 -33.21
C TYR A 293 9.69 -5.58 -31.83
N THR A 294 10.55 -5.87 -30.85
CA THR A 294 10.40 -5.34 -29.48
C THR A 294 10.32 -3.82 -29.46
N GLU A 295 11.23 -3.12 -30.14
CA GLU A 295 11.21 -1.65 -30.18
C GLU A 295 9.93 -1.10 -30.82
N ARG A 296 9.49 -1.68 -31.94
CA ARG A 296 8.26 -1.24 -32.62
C ARG A 296 7.02 -1.44 -31.76
N TYR A 297 6.95 -2.57 -31.05
CA TYR A 297 5.87 -2.87 -30.11
C TYR A 297 5.85 -1.88 -28.93
N ILE A 298 7.00 -1.62 -28.31
CA ILE A 298 7.10 -0.67 -27.19
C ILE A 298 6.71 0.74 -27.62
N LEU A 299 7.21 1.20 -28.78
CA LEU A 299 6.87 2.51 -29.34
C LEU A 299 5.37 2.64 -29.60
N LEU A 300 4.77 1.67 -30.28
CA LEU A 300 3.34 1.65 -30.57
C LEU A 300 2.51 1.78 -29.29
N PHE A 301 2.76 0.93 -28.29
CA PHE A 301 1.97 0.92 -27.06
C PHE A 301 2.21 2.15 -26.18
N SER A 302 3.43 2.70 -26.17
CA SER A 302 3.74 3.95 -25.48
C SER A 302 2.97 5.13 -26.10
N GLU A 303 2.96 5.24 -27.42
CA GLU A 303 2.19 6.28 -28.14
C GLU A 303 0.70 6.13 -27.90
N LEU A 304 0.17 4.90 -27.98
CA LEU A 304 -1.24 4.62 -27.73
C LEU A 304 -1.68 4.98 -26.31
N ALA A 305 -0.86 4.69 -25.29
CA ALA A 305 -1.16 5.01 -23.90
C ALA A 305 -1.30 6.52 -23.67
N VAL A 306 -0.36 7.30 -24.20
CA VAL A 306 -0.36 8.77 -24.05
C VAL A 306 -1.46 9.40 -24.91
N LYS A 307 -1.60 9.01 -26.18
CA LYS A 307 -2.61 9.53 -27.12
C LYS A 307 -4.03 9.36 -26.58
N ASN A 308 -4.31 8.21 -25.97
CA ASN A 308 -5.65 7.85 -25.48
C ASN A 308 -5.83 8.10 -23.97
N ASN A 309 -4.81 8.63 -23.29
CA ASN A 309 -4.84 8.91 -21.85
C ASN A 309 -5.29 7.69 -21.00
N VAL A 310 -4.75 6.51 -21.28
CA VAL A 310 -5.10 5.24 -20.62
C VAL A 310 -3.84 4.46 -20.24
N ASN A 311 -3.85 3.78 -19.10
CA ASN A 311 -2.76 2.87 -18.73
C ASN A 311 -2.94 1.54 -19.49
N ILE A 312 -1.89 1.02 -20.12
CA ILE A 312 -1.96 -0.22 -20.89
C ILE A 312 -1.09 -1.29 -20.24
N VAL A 313 -1.71 -2.36 -19.78
CA VAL A 313 -1.01 -3.63 -19.55
C VAL A 313 -0.90 -4.30 -20.91
N GLY A 314 0.29 -4.19 -21.52
CA GLY A 314 0.53 -4.52 -22.92
C GLY A 314 0.54 -6.02 -23.23
N GLY A 315 -0.10 -6.86 -22.42
CA GLY A 315 -0.05 -8.30 -22.60
C GLY A 315 1.35 -8.81 -22.34
N SER A 316 1.91 -9.62 -23.24
CA SER A 316 3.35 -9.88 -23.20
C SER A 316 4.00 -10.07 -24.56
N HIS A 317 5.31 -9.88 -24.57
CA HIS A 317 6.18 -9.97 -25.73
C HIS A 317 7.49 -10.70 -25.35
N PHE A 318 8.07 -11.42 -26.31
CA PHE A 318 9.36 -12.06 -26.12
C PHE A 318 10.48 -11.06 -26.38
N VAL A 319 11.44 -10.99 -25.45
CA VAL A 319 12.55 -10.02 -25.49
C VAL A 319 13.86 -10.76 -25.33
N GLU A 320 14.86 -10.44 -26.15
CA GLU A 320 16.22 -10.96 -26.00
C GLU A 320 17.08 -9.95 -25.22
N GLU A 321 17.61 -10.37 -24.08
CA GLU A 321 18.51 -9.59 -23.23
C GLU A 321 19.71 -10.47 -22.87
N GLU A 322 20.93 -9.97 -23.10
CA GLU A 322 22.19 -10.69 -22.81
C GLU A 322 22.26 -12.13 -23.39
N GLY A 323 21.64 -12.35 -24.55
CA GLY A 323 21.60 -13.65 -25.24
C GLY A 323 20.57 -14.65 -24.68
N SER A 324 19.84 -14.25 -23.64
CA SER A 324 18.70 -14.99 -23.08
C SER A 324 17.39 -14.39 -23.55
N ILE A 325 16.35 -15.21 -23.65
CA ILE A 325 15.02 -14.74 -24.07
C ILE A 325 14.05 -14.83 -22.90
N TYR A 326 13.27 -13.78 -22.71
CA TYR A 326 12.30 -13.65 -21.64
C TYR A 326 10.89 -13.39 -22.18
N ASN A 327 9.87 -13.82 -21.45
CA ASN A 327 8.48 -13.40 -21.66
C ASN A 327 8.20 -12.20 -20.75
N VAL A 328 7.99 -11.02 -21.33
CA VAL A 328 7.93 -9.75 -20.61
C VAL A 328 6.58 -9.07 -20.84
N SER A 329 5.91 -8.69 -19.76
CA SER A 329 4.75 -7.81 -19.80
C SER A 329 5.18 -6.39 -19.50
N TYR A 330 4.78 -5.45 -20.36
CA TYR A 330 5.06 -4.03 -20.17
C TYR A 330 3.81 -3.31 -19.66
N LEU A 331 4.02 -2.38 -18.73
CA LEU A 331 3.02 -1.42 -18.29
C LEU A 331 3.35 -0.06 -18.91
N PHE A 332 2.52 0.38 -19.83
CA PHE A 332 2.61 1.70 -20.46
C PHE A 332 1.68 2.64 -19.72
N HIS A 333 2.25 3.58 -18.97
CA HIS A 333 1.46 4.55 -18.23
C HIS A 333 0.95 5.63 -19.18
N ARG A 334 -0.24 6.16 -18.89
CA ARG A 334 -0.84 7.26 -19.67
C ARG A 334 -0.01 8.56 -19.65
N ASN A 335 0.94 8.68 -18.73
CA ASN A 335 1.90 9.79 -18.64
C ASN A 335 3.20 9.56 -19.43
N GLY A 336 3.35 8.42 -20.10
CA GLY A 336 4.54 8.05 -20.89
C GLY A 336 5.61 7.25 -20.14
N LYS A 337 5.48 7.03 -18.82
CA LYS A 337 6.35 6.09 -18.09
C LYS A 337 6.13 4.67 -18.61
N ILE A 338 7.19 3.87 -18.67
CA ILE A 338 7.13 2.44 -19.03
C ILE A 338 7.77 1.63 -17.91
N ASP A 339 7.02 0.69 -17.35
CA ASP A 339 7.53 -0.33 -16.44
C ASP A 339 7.44 -1.72 -17.10
N LYS A 340 8.11 -2.72 -16.54
CA LYS A 340 8.08 -4.09 -17.06
C LYS A 340 8.09 -5.15 -15.95
N GLN A 341 7.46 -6.29 -16.23
CA GLN A 341 7.47 -7.49 -15.38
C GLN A 341 7.87 -8.69 -16.24
N TYR A 342 8.89 -9.42 -15.78
CA TYR A 342 9.31 -10.68 -16.37
C TYR A 342 8.44 -11.81 -15.84
N LYS A 343 8.06 -12.77 -16.69
CA LYS A 343 7.38 -13.98 -16.26
C LYS A 343 8.29 -14.81 -15.36
N ILE A 344 7.85 -15.10 -14.14
CA ILE A 344 8.68 -15.80 -13.14
C ILE A 344 8.62 -17.30 -13.38
N HIS A 345 7.42 -17.83 -13.53
CA HIS A 345 7.18 -19.26 -13.72
C HIS A 345 7.04 -19.59 -15.20
N ILE A 346 8.13 -20.06 -15.80
CA ILE A 346 8.12 -20.54 -17.19
C ILE A 346 7.45 -21.91 -17.26
N THR A 347 6.48 -22.05 -18.17
CA THR A 347 5.78 -23.32 -18.38
C THR A 347 6.71 -24.39 -18.97
N PRO A 348 6.39 -25.69 -18.78
CA PRO A 348 7.18 -26.76 -19.38
C PRO A 348 7.35 -26.65 -20.89
N GLU A 349 6.32 -26.15 -21.60
CA GLU A 349 6.36 -26.00 -23.06
C GLU A 349 7.23 -24.83 -23.51
N GLU A 350 7.10 -23.66 -22.86
CA GLU A 350 7.96 -22.50 -23.10
C GLU A 350 9.44 -22.87 -22.89
N LYS A 351 9.75 -23.61 -21.82
CA LYS A 351 11.11 -24.07 -21.55
C LYS A 351 11.61 -25.05 -22.60
N LYS A 352 10.77 -26.01 -23.01
CA LYS A 352 11.15 -27.07 -23.95
C LYS A 352 11.32 -26.59 -25.39
N TRP A 353 10.42 -25.72 -25.86
CA TRP A 353 10.34 -25.35 -27.28
C TRP A 353 10.94 -23.98 -27.58
N TRP A 354 10.87 -23.05 -26.63
CA TRP A 354 11.27 -21.65 -26.84
C TRP A 354 12.52 -21.26 -26.04
N GLY A 355 12.92 -22.04 -25.05
CA GLY A 355 14.16 -21.83 -24.30
C GLY A 355 14.13 -20.58 -23.41
N LEU A 356 12.93 -20.16 -22.98
CA LEU A 356 12.74 -18.95 -22.18
C LEU A 356 13.40 -19.09 -20.80
N GLN A 357 13.97 -17.98 -20.31
CA GLN A 357 14.50 -17.86 -18.96
C GLN A 357 13.47 -17.26 -18.01
N PRO A 358 13.45 -17.69 -16.74
CA PRO A 358 12.57 -17.10 -15.73
C PRO A 358 13.05 -15.70 -15.34
N GLY A 359 12.10 -14.82 -15.00
CA GLY A 359 12.35 -13.63 -14.21
C GLY A 359 12.74 -13.97 -12.78
N ASN A 360 13.42 -13.04 -12.11
CA ASN A 360 13.96 -13.20 -10.76
C ASN A 360 13.30 -12.30 -9.70
N GLU A 361 12.40 -11.40 -10.10
CA GLU A 361 11.76 -10.45 -9.19
C GLU A 361 10.28 -10.24 -9.54
N VAL A 362 9.44 -10.15 -8.50
CA VAL A 362 8.03 -9.74 -8.63
C VAL A 362 7.85 -8.29 -8.17
N ASN A 363 7.33 -7.45 -9.07
CA ASN A 363 7.19 -6.02 -8.87
C ASN A 363 5.75 -5.61 -8.56
N VAL A 364 5.62 -4.47 -7.88
CA VAL A 364 4.37 -3.72 -7.72
C VAL A 364 4.60 -2.33 -8.29
N PHE A 365 3.64 -1.86 -9.09
CA PHE A 365 3.74 -0.62 -9.83
C PHE A 365 2.78 0.42 -9.26
N ASP A 366 3.31 1.59 -8.91
CA ASP A 366 2.50 2.76 -8.57
C ASP A 366 1.90 3.38 -9.83
N THR A 367 0.58 3.58 -9.82
CA THR A 367 -0.16 4.25 -10.90
C THR A 367 -1.01 5.39 -10.35
N ASP A 368 -1.56 6.22 -11.24
CA ASP A 368 -2.54 7.26 -10.89
C ASP A 368 -3.86 6.70 -10.31
N ARG A 369 -4.06 5.37 -10.39
CA ARG A 369 -5.25 4.65 -9.91
C ARG A 369 -4.93 3.61 -8.84
N GLY A 370 -3.78 3.73 -8.18
CA GLY A 370 -3.34 2.86 -7.09
C GLY A 370 -2.27 1.85 -7.50
N LYS A 371 -1.78 1.09 -6.52
CA LYS A 371 -0.75 0.06 -6.72
C LYS A 371 -1.33 -1.18 -7.40
N ILE A 372 -0.67 -1.62 -8.46
CA ILE A 372 -1.07 -2.80 -9.24
C ILE A 372 0.10 -3.77 -9.39
N ALA A 373 -0.19 -5.03 -9.70
CA ALA A 373 0.81 -6.03 -10.06
C ALA A 373 0.42 -6.74 -11.37
N ILE A 374 1.41 -7.35 -12.01
CA ILE A 374 1.20 -8.17 -13.22
C ILE A 374 1.75 -9.56 -12.92
N LEU A 375 0.91 -10.59 -13.02
CA LEU A 375 1.32 -12.00 -12.88
C LEU A 375 1.00 -12.70 -14.20
N ILE A 376 2.03 -13.06 -14.97
CA ILE A 376 1.84 -13.52 -16.35
C ILE A 376 1.44 -14.99 -16.34
N CYS A 377 0.20 -15.27 -16.73
CA CYS A 377 -0.36 -16.58 -17.00
C CYS A 377 -0.11 -17.62 -15.89
N TYR A 378 0.97 -18.39 -16.01
CA TYR A 378 1.30 -19.45 -15.07
C TYR A 378 1.60 -18.92 -13.68
N ASP A 379 2.09 -17.67 -13.56
CA ASP A 379 2.41 -17.01 -12.28
C ASP A 379 1.22 -16.98 -11.31
N ILE A 380 -0.02 -16.82 -11.80
CA ILE A 380 -1.20 -16.74 -10.92
C ILE A 380 -1.50 -18.05 -10.18
N GLN A 381 -0.99 -19.18 -10.69
CA GLN A 381 -1.23 -20.49 -10.10
C GLN A 381 -0.40 -20.68 -8.81
N PHE A 382 0.60 -19.84 -8.58
CA PHE A 382 1.46 -19.86 -7.39
C PHE A 382 0.94 -18.86 -6.35
N PRO A 383 0.30 -19.32 -5.25
CA PRO A 383 -0.31 -18.44 -4.26
C PRO A 383 0.68 -17.46 -3.62
N GLU A 384 1.94 -17.84 -3.50
CA GLU A 384 3.01 -17.07 -2.89
C GLU A 384 3.22 -15.73 -3.61
N LEU A 385 3.25 -15.73 -4.96
CA LEU A 385 3.43 -14.48 -5.72
C LEU A 385 2.29 -13.49 -5.48
N SER A 386 1.06 -13.98 -5.46
CA SER A 386 -0.12 -13.14 -5.21
C SER A 386 -0.13 -12.58 -3.78
N ARG A 387 0.32 -13.38 -2.81
CA ARG A 387 0.51 -12.94 -1.43
C ARG A 387 1.57 -11.85 -1.34
N MET A 388 2.74 -12.07 -1.96
CA MET A 388 3.85 -11.13 -1.95
C MET A 388 3.49 -9.78 -2.58
N VAL A 389 2.82 -9.77 -3.73
CA VAL A 389 2.43 -8.49 -4.37
C VAL A 389 1.36 -7.76 -3.56
N MET A 390 0.45 -8.48 -2.92
CA MET A 390 -0.53 -7.86 -2.03
C MET A 390 0.13 -7.26 -0.79
N GLU A 391 1.09 -7.96 -0.17
CA GLU A 391 1.87 -7.42 0.96
C GLU A 391 2.69 -6.19 0.58
N LYS A 392 3.17 -6.14 -0.67
CA LYS A 392 3.79 -4.93 -1.27
C LYS A 392 2.77 -3.85 -1.64
N GLY A 393 1.48 -4.03 -1.34
CA GLY A 393 0.42 -3.03 -1.46
C GLY A 393 -0.42 -3.10 -2.75
N ALA A 394 -0.24 -4.12 -3.60
CA ALA A 394 -1.06 -4.24 -4.81
C ALA A 394 -2.53 -4.46 -4.48
N ASN A 395 -3.42 -3.68 -5.10
CA ASN A 395 -4.87 -3.80 -4.95
C ASN A 395 -5.54 -4.46 -6.16
N ILE A 396 -4.87 -4.43 -7.31
CA ILE A 396 -5.31 -5.04 -8.56
C ILE A 396 -4.18 -5.89 -9.13
N VAL A 397 -4.47 -7.14 -9.47
CA VAL A 397 -3.52 -8.05 -10.12
C VAL A 397 -4.01 -8.33 -11.54
N PHE A 398 -3.24 -7.88 -12.53
CA PHE A 398 -3.47 -8.17 -13.94
C PHE A 398 -2.81 -9.48 -14.33
N VAL A 399 -3.53 -10.30 -15.08
CA VAL A 399 -3.12 -11.65 -15.47
C VAL A 399 -3.35 -11.82 -16.98
N PRO A 400 -2.44 -11.29 -17.81
CA PRO A 400 -2.37 -11.69 -19.21
C PRO A 400 -2.14 -13.19 -19.29
N PHE A 401 -2.91 -13.92 -20.10
CA PHE A 401 -2.74 -15.36 -20.27
C PHE A 401 -2.97 -15.83 -21.70
N CYS A 402 -2.42 -17.00 -22.01
CA CYS A 402 -2.55 -17.69 -23.29
C CYS A 402 -2.65 -19.20 -23.00
N THR A 403 -3.75 -19.84 -23.38
CA THR A 403 -4.00 -21.26 -23.10
C THR A 403 -4.71 -21.95 -24.25
N ASP A 404 -4.33 -23.19 -24.55
CA ASP A 404 -4.83 -23.92 -25.72
C ASP A 404 -6.27 -24.44 -25.55
N ASP A 405 -6.61 -24.84 -24.33
CA ASP A 405 -7.85 -25.54 -24.02
C ASP A 405 -8.58 -24.98 -22.80
N ARG A 406 -9.79 -25.50 -22.59
CA ARG A 406 -10.64 -25.09 -21.48
C ARG A 406 -10.01 -25.47 -20.13
N GLN A 407 -9.30 -26.58 -20.02
CA GLN A 407 -8.68 -27.00 -18.76
C GLN A 407 -7.57 -26.02 -18.33
N GLY A 408 -6.75 -25.56 -19.28
CA GLY A 408 -5.74 -24.53 -19.08
C GLY A 408 -6.36 -23.22 -18.60
N TYR A 409 -7.36 -22.74 -19.32
CA TYR A 409 -8.12 -21.55 -18.93
C TYR A 409 -8.73 -21.67 -17.53
N LEU A 410 -9.36 -22.81 -17.20
CA LEU A 410 -9.98 -23.00 -15.89
C LEU A 410 -8.96 -22.96 -14.75
N ARG A 411 -7.70 -23.39 -14.95
CA ARG A 411 -6.65 -23.20 -13.94
C ARG A 411 -6.38 -21.72 -13.71
N VAL A 412 -6.19 -20.94 -14.78
CA VAL A 412 -5.97 -19.49 -14.68
C VAL A 412 -7.15 -18.83 -13.98
N ARG A 413 -8.39 -19.13 -14.40
CA ARG A 413 -9.61 -18.56 -13.84
C ARG A 413 -9.76 -18.88 -12.36
N TYR A 414 -9.73 -20.16 -11.99
CA TYR A 414 -9.97 -20.57 -10.60
C TYR A 414 -8.90 -20.07 -9.66
N CYS A 415 -7.63 -20.09 -10.09
CA CYS A 415 -6.56 -19.47 -9.31
C CYS A 415 -6.80 -17.97 -9.18
N SER A 416 -7.11 -17.24 -10.24
CA SER A 416 -7.39 -15.79 -10.18
C SER A 416 -8.53 -15.44 -9.22
N GLN A 417 -9.61 -16.22 -9.22
CA GLN A 417 -10.73 -16.04 -8.28
C GLN A 417 -10.29 -16.37 -6.84
N ALA A 418 -9.54 -17.45 -6.64
CA ALA A 418 -8.98 -17.77 -5.32
C ALA A 418 -8.07 -16.64 -4.81
N ARG A 419 -7.19 -16.09 -5.66
CA ARG A 419 -6.29 -14.98 -5.28
C ARG A 419 -7.05 -13.71 -4.94
N ALA A 420 -8.14 -13.40 -5.64
CA ALA A 420 -8.99 -12.26 -5.34
C ALA A 420 -9.59 -12.38 -3.93
N VAL A 421 -10.06 -13.57 -3.56
CA VAL A 421 -10.64 -13.86 -2.25
C VAL A 421 -9.58 -13.92 -1.15
N GLU A 422 -8.53 -14.73 -1.32
CA GLU A 422 -7.50 -15.00 -0.31
C GLU A 422 -6.70 -13.75 0.07
N ASN A 423 -6.43 -12.89 -0.91
CA ASN A 423 -5.63 -11.68 -0.71
C ASN A 423 -6.48 -10.42 -0.59
N GLN A 424 -7.81 -10.53 -0.71
CA GLN A 424 -8.73 -9.39 -0.77
C GLN A 424 -8.20 -8.34 -1.77
N VAL A 425 -8.00 -8.75 -3.02
CA VAL A 425 -7.59 -7.92 -4.18
C VAL A 425 -8.54 -8.13 -5.34
N TYR A 426 -8.53 -7.23 -6.32
CA TYR A 426 -9.16 -7.51 -7.62
C TYR A 426 -8.19 -8.28 -8.52
N THR A 427 -8.70 -9.21 -9.31
CA THR A 427 -7.91 -9.89 -10.35
C THR A 427 -8.56 -9.72 -11.73
N VAL A 428 -7.74 -9.53 -12.76
CA VAL A 428 -8.21 -9.26 -14.12
C VAL A 428 -7.48 -10.17 -15.08
N ILE A 429 -8.21 -11.07 -15.73
CA ILE A 429 -7.64 -12.01 -16.69
C ILE A 429 -7.94 -11.54 -18.13
N ALA A 430 -6.93 -11.53 -18.99
CA ALA A 430 -7.08 -11.20 -20.41
C ALA A 430 -6.40 -12.28 -21.26
N GLY A 431 -7.16 -12.91 -22.15
CA GLY A 431 -6.76 -14.11 -22.88
C GLY A 431 -6.93 -14.04 -24.38
N THR A 432 -6.15 -14.84 -25.10
CA THR A 432 -6.26 -15.05 -26.55
C THR A 432 -7.36 -16.06 -26.90
N VAL A 433 -8.01 -15.85 -28.05
CA VAL A 433 -8.95 -16.79 -28.68
C VAL A 433 -8.59 -16.98 -30.16
N GLY A 434 -9.23 -17.94 -30.83
CA GLY A 434 -8.96 -18.20 -32.25
C GLY A 434 -7.74 -19.10 -32.45
N ASN A 435 -7.08 -18.95 -33.60
CA ASN A 435 -5.96 -19.80 -34.00
C ASN A 435 -5.11 -19.20 -35.12
N LEU A 436 -3.84 -19.61 -35.18
CA LEU A 436 -2.91 -19.32 -36.26
C LEU A 436 -2.49 -20.64 -36.90
N THR A 437 -3.32 -21.17 -37.81
CA THR A 437 -3.11 -22.49 -38.43
C THR A 437 -1.79 -22.64 -39.21
N HIS A 438 -1.12 -21.53 -39.52
CA HIS A 438 0.18 -21.47 -40.21
C HIS A 438 1.37 -21.26 -39.27
N VAL A 439 1.14 -21.11 -37.97
CA VAL A 439 2.18 -20.91 -36.95
C VAL A 439 2.18 -22.13 -36.03
N GLU A 440 3.26 -22.92 -36.07
CA GLU A 440 3.42 -24.07 -35.17
C GLU A 440 3.24 -23.66 -33.70
N LYS A 441 2.47 -24.44 -32.94
CA LYS A 441 2.20 -24.21 -31.51
C LYS A 441 1.34 -22.98 -31.18
N ALA A 442 0.64 -22.43 -32.16
CA ALA A 442 -0.46 -21.46 -31.97
C ALA A 442 -1.78 -21.97 -32.60
N ASP A 443 -1.98 -23.29 -32.55
CA ASP A 443 -3.02 -24.00 -33.34
C ASP A 443 -4.44 -23.83 -32.79
N MET A 444 -4.59 -23.66 -31.47
CA MET A 444 -5.87 -23.50 -30.78
C MET A 444 -5.69 -22.60 -29.57
N GLN A 445 -6.66 -21.75 -29.26
CA GLN A 445 -6.67 -20.88 -28.09
C GLN A 445 -8.06 -20.87 -27.45
N TYR A 446 -8.10 -20.92 -26.12
CA TYR A 446 -9.32 -20.82 -25.34
C TYR A 446 -9.19 -19.72 -24.29
N ALA A 447 -10.18 -18.82 -24.28
CA ALA A 447 -10.30 -17.82 -23.23
C ALA A 447 -11.75 -17.43 -22.97
N GLN A 448 -11.95 -16.97 -21.74
CA GLN A 448 -13.09 -16.19 -21.32
C GLN A 448 -12.55 -15.14 -20.34
N SER A 449 -12.09 -14.02 -20.90
CA SER A 449 -11.49 -12.90 -20.16
C SER A 449 -12.50 -12.33 -19.16
N GLY A 450 -12.02 -11.79 -18.04
CA GLY A 450 -12.91 -11.38 -16.95
C GLY A 450 -12.24 -10.59 -15.84
N ILE A 451 -13.08 -9.98 -15.01
CA ILE A 451 -12.73 -9.15 -13.86
C ILE A 451 -13.38 -9.77 -12.63
N PHE A 452 -12.56 -10.10 -11.64
CA PHE A 452 -12.99 -10.78 -10.41
C PHE A 452 -12.72 -9.92 -9.19
N ALA A 453 -13.63 -10.02 -8.23
CA ALA A 453 -13.61 -9.31 -6.96
C ALA A 453 -13.45 -10.31 -5.81
N PRO A 454 -13.11 -9.84 -4.59
CA PRO A 454 -13.31 -10.63 -3.38
C PRO A 454 -14.78 -11.04 -3.22
N SER A 455 -15.02 -11.99 -2.32
CA SER A 455 -16.35 -12.52 -2.04
C SER A 455 -16.80 -12.09 -0.65
N ASP A 456 -17.60 -11.03 -0.59
CA ASP A 456 -18.24 -10.50 0.62
C ASP A 456 -19.47 -9.66 0.20
N PHE A 457 -20.31 -9.25 1.15
CA PHE A 457 -21.58 -8.56 0.89
C PHE A 457 -21.41 -7.26 0.08
N SER A 458 -20.26 -6.60 0.21
CA SER A 458 -19.96 -5.34 -0.48
C SER A 458 -19.59 -5.52 -1.95
N PHE A 459 -19.37 -6.76 -2.42
CA PHE A 459 -18.94 -7.07 -3.78
C PHE A 459 -20.07 -7.71 -4.61
N ALA A 460 -19.78 -7.96 -5.89
CA ALA A 460 -20.69 -8.70 -6.76
C ALA A 460 -20.99 -10.08 -6.16
N ARG A 461 -22.27 -10.49 -6.24
CA ARG A 461 -22.78 -11.73 -5.61
C ARG A 461 -21.92 -12.95 -5.86
N ASP A 462 -21.44 -13.12 -7.09
CA ASP A 462 -20.67 -14.29 -7.52
C ASP A 462 -19.16 -14.02 -7.59
N GLY A 463 -18.70 -12.86 -7.07
CA GLY A 463 -17.30 -12.43 -7.16
C GLY A 463 -16.84 -12.11 -8.58
N ILE A 464 -17.77 -11.94 -9.53
CA ILE A 464 -17.51 -11.64 -10.94
C ILE A 464 -18.07 -10.25 -11.23
N VAL A 465 -17.19 -9.30 -11.55
CA VAL A 465 -17.57 -7.94 -11.95
C VAL A 465 -18.05 -7.95 -13.40
N GLY A 466 -17.38 -8.71 -14.26
CA GLY A 466 -17.78 -8.93 -15.64
C GLY A 466 -16.91 -9.99 -16.31
N GLU A 467 -17.44 -10.64 -17.34
CA GLU A 467 -16.71 -11.59 -18.18
C GLU A 467 -17.16 -11.57 -19.63
N CYS A 468 -16.26 -11.92 -20.54
CA CYS A 468 -16.56 -12.07 -21.95
C CYS A 468 -17.39 -13.34 -22.21
N THR A 469 -17.97 -13.44 -23.40
CA THR A 469 -18.48 -14.73 -23.89
C THR A 469 -17.29 -15.62 -24.27
N PRO A 470 -17.27 -16.92 -23.88
CA PRO A 470 -16.14 -17.80 -24.18
C PRO A 470 -15.82 -17.88 -25.68
N ASN A 471 -14.54 -17.80 -26.03
CA ASN A 471 -14.01 -17.96 -27.39
C ASN A 471 -14.55 -16.98 -28.46
N ILE A 472 -15.08 -15.83 -28.04
CA ILE A 472 -15.53 -14.79 -28.97
C ILE A 472 -14.66 -13.56 -28.81
N GLU A 473 -14.10 -13.06 -29.90
CA GLU A 473 -13.37 -11.78 -29.91
C GLU A 473 -14.25 -10.65 -29.36
N THR A 474 -13.85 -10.05 -28.25
CA THR A 474 -14.62 -8.98 -27.60
C THR A 474 -13.78 -8.31 -26.49
N ILE A 475 -14.38 -7.34 -25.83
CA ILE A 475 -13.87 -6.75 -24.58
C ILE A 475 -14.89 -6.93 -23.47
N VAL A 476 -14.44 -6.85 -22.22
CA VAL A 476 -15.32 -6.60 -21.07
C VAL A 476 -14.82 -5.39 -20.31
N VAL A 477 -15.74 -4.50 -19.95
CA VAL A 477 -15.47 -3.30 -19.16
C VAL A 477 -16.15 -3.45 -17.81
N GLY A 478 -15.42 -3.19 -16.72
CA GLY A 478 -15.94 -3.26 -15.36
C GLY A 478 -15.30 -2.24 -14.44
N ASP A 479 -16.06 -1.79 -13.47
CA ASP A 479 -15.67 -0.80 -12.46
C ASP A 479 -15.29 -1.52 -11.16
N VAL A 480 -14.09 -1.28 -10.63
CA VAL A 480 -13.62 -1.85 -9.36
C VAL A 480 -13.35 -0.75 -8.33
N ASP A 481 -13.86 -0.90 -7.11
CA ASP A 481 -13.80 0.15 -6.09
C ASP A 481 -12.76 -0.20 -5.01
N LEU A 482 -11.65 0.53 -5.02
CA LEU A 482 -10.55 0.31 -4.08
C LEU A 482 -10.91 0.74 -2.65
N GLU A 483 -11.88 1.63 -2.47
CA GLU A 483 -12.37 2.02 -1.15
C GLU A 483 -13.25 0.93 -0.54
N ILE A 484 -14.08 0.24 -1.36
CA ILE A 484 -14.78 -0.97 -0.92
C ILE A 484 -13.76 -2.03 -0.48
N LEU A 485 -12.71 -2.24 -1.27
CA LEU A 485 -11.62 -3.17 -0.92
C LEU A 485 -10.98 -2.82 0.42
N ARG A 486 -10.62 -1.55 0.63
CA ARG A 486 -10.01 -1.04 1.86
C ARG A 486 -10.91 -1.24 3.07
N ARG A 487 -12.21 -0.94 2.94
CA ARG A 487 -13.20 -1.14 4.01
C ARG A 487 -13.40 -2.62 4.31
N ASN A 488 -13.49 -3.47 3.30
CA ASN A 488 -13.69 -4.91 3.51
C ASN A 488 -12.53 -5.56 4.26
N ARG A 489 -11.30 -5.09 4.07
CA ARG A 489 -10.13 -5.55 4.83
C ARG A 489 -10.21 -5.20 6.32
N LYS A 490 -10.94 -4.14 6.70
CA LYS A 490 -11.12 -3.70 8.09
C LYS A 490 -12.37 -4.27 8.76
N THR A 491 -13.50 -4.24 8.05
CA THR A 491 -14.85 -4.48 8.61
C THR A 491 -15.69 -5.46 7.77
N GLY A 492 -15.06 -6.24 6.89
CA GLY A 492 -15.75 -7.29 6.13
C GLY A 492 -16.32 -8.37 7.04
N THR A 493 -17.16 -9.24 6.49
CA THR A 493 -17.70 -10.40 7.22
C THR A 493 -16.56 -11.31 7.71
N VAL A 494 -15.46 -11.32 6.97
CA VAL A 494 -14.19 -11.98 7.29
C VAL A 494 -13.02 -11.03 6.98
N THR A 495 -11.97 -11.09 7.80
CA THR A 495 -10.82 -10.19 7.74
C THR A 495 -9.52 -10.97 7.54
N GLN A 496 -9.43 -11.75 6.45
CA GLN A 496 -8.36 -12.72 6.22
C GLN A 496 -6.96 -12.13 6.34
N LEU A 497 -6.75 -10.86 5.97
CA LEU A 497 -5.45 -10.19 6.08
C LEU A 497 -5.09 -9.84 7.52
N LYS A 498 -6.08 -9.41 8.32
CA LYS A 498 -5.92 -9.08 9.74
C LYS A 498 -5.74 -10.34 10.58
N ASP A 499 -6.46 -11.41 10.25
CA ASP A 499 -6.49 -12.65 11.03
C ASP A 499 -5.31 -13.60 10.74
N ARG A 500 -4.30 -13.13 10.00
CA ARG A 500 -3.12 -13.94 9.68
C ARG A 500 -2.28 -14.20 10.93
N ARG A 501 -1.83 -15.44 11.07
CA ARG A 501 -0.99 -15.90 12.17
C ARG A 501 0.48 -15.81 11.77
N ASN A 502 0.98 -14.58 11.70
CA ASN A 502 2.38 -14.31 11.36
C ASN A 502 3.36 -14.91 12.39
N ASP A 503 2.87 -15.26 13.58
CA ASP A 503 3.61 -16.03 14.59
C ASP A 503 3.83 -17.50 14.21
N LEU A 504 3.07 -18.04 13.26
CA LEU A 504 3.17 -19.43 12.78
C LEU A 504 3.79 -19.55 11.39
N TYR A 505 3.57 -18.56 10.52
CA TYR A 505 4.07 -18.57 9.16
C TYR A 505 4.43 -17.16 8.70
N GLU A 506 5.53 -17.06 7.98
CA GLU A 506 5.95 -15.84 7.29
C GLU A 506 5.88 -16.05 5.78
N THR A 507 5.57 -14.98 5.05
CA THR A 507 5.70 -14.98 3.59
C THR A 507 7.16 -14.73 3.26
N TYR A 508 7.92 -15.80 3.03
CA TYR A 508 9.35 -15.69 2.72
C TYR A 508 9.59 -14.86 1.45
N PRO A 509 10.50 -13.86 1.47
CA PRO A 509 11.22 -13.51 0.26
C PRO A 509 12.29 -14.59 0.05
N VAL A 510 12.12 -15.46 -0.95
CA VAL A 510 13.23 -16.29 -1.41
C VAL A 510 14.26 -15.34 -2.02
N LYS A 511 15.48 -15.40 -1.49
CA LYS A 511 16.64 -14.54 -1.78
C LYS A 511 16.92 -14.28 -3.25
#